data_AF-A0A8W4FND4-F1
#
_entry.id   AF-A0A8W4FND4-F1
#
_cell.length_a   1.000
_cell.length_b   1.000
_cell.length_c   1.000
_cell.angle_alpha   90.00
_cell.angle_beta   90.00
_cell.angle_gamma   90.00
#
_symmetry.space_group_name_H-M   'P 1'
#
loop_
_entity.id
_entity.type
_entity.pdbx_description
1 polymer ?
#
loop_
_entity_poly.entity_id
_entity_poly.type
_entity_poly.pdbx_seq_one_letter_code
_entity_poly.pdbx_strand_id
1 'polypeptide(L)'
;MMLYCSSINLNSHWNVFIKIANKILTSAKGGQTSEVRKATTLLSVKRSPHQKPIKMKRQRTITQMREKGKTPEKQLSDEEILSLQEKDFRLLMWKMMQDIGNKLEAKMDNLQGTLTKVIQDIKLKQEEMRNTITEIKNSLEAANSRIYEAEERISEVEDRLMEIMDAERKREKRLKTNEESLRELWDNVKCTNIHIIGVPEGEERETGTEKIFQEIIAENFPHMGKDPLTPIQEAQRVPYKINPRRNTLRPILI
;
A
#
# COMPACT_ATOMS: atom_id res chain seq x y z
N MET A 1 21.42 -12.53 -18.81
CA MET A 1 21.49 -11.43 -19.80
C MET A 1 21.17 -10.15 -19.05
N MET A 2 22.20 -9.39 -18.66
CA MET A 2 22.04 -8.09 -18.03
C MET A 2 21.56 -7.09 -19.07
N LEU A 3 20.44 -6.41 -18.85
CA LEU A 3 20.12 -5.18 -19.57
C LEU A 3 19.69 -4.10 -18.58
N TYR A 4 20.54 -3.08 -18.57
CA TYR A 4 20.39 -1.75 -18.02
C TYR A 4 18.96 -1.22 -18.16
N CYS A 5 18.39 -0.69 -17.08
CA CYS A 5 17.34 0.30 -17.18
C CYS A 5 17.79 1.56 -16.44
N SER A 6 18.02 2.59 -17.25
CA SER A 6 18.41 3.93 -16.86
C SER A 6 17.44 4.51 -15.83
N SER A 7 18.02 5.07 -14.77
CA SER A 7 17.34 5.88 -13.75
C SER A 7 16.53 7.01 -14.39
N ILE A 8 15.23 6.80 -14.55
CA ILE A 8 14.24 7.86 -14.74
C ILE A 8 13.36 7.88 -13.49
N ASN A 9 13.18 9.09 -12.97
CA ASN A 9 12.77 9.43 -11.61
C ASN A 9 11.31 9.05 -11.28
N LEU A 10 10.96 7.75 -11.24
CA LEU A 10 9.71 7.20 -10.68
C LEU A 10 9.77 7.01 -9.15
N ASN A 11 10.84 7.51 -8.53
CA ASN A 11 11.18 7.21 -7.15
C ASN A 11 10.25 7.85 -6.12
N SER A 12 9.51 8.92 -6.41
CA SER A 12 8.70 9.59 -5.37
C SER A 12 7.44 8.81 -5.00
N HIS A 13 6.64 8.37 -5.98
CA HIS A 13 5.39 7.66 -5.74
C HIS A 13 5.61 6.22 -5.24
N TRP A 14 6.58 5.51 -5.82
CA TRP A 14 6.96 4.19 -5.33
C TRP A 14 7.57 4.25 -3.93
N ASN A 15 8.36 5.28 -3.58
CA ASN A 15 8.85 5.44 -2.20
C ASN A 15 7.72 5.79 -1.22
N VAL A 16 6.66 6.47 -1.65
CA VAL A 16 5.47 6.69 -0.81
C VAL A 16 4.72 5.38 -0.58
N PHE A 17 4.51 4.58 -1.62
CA PHE A 17 3.90 3.24 -1.50
C PHE A 17 4.74 2.30 -0.62
N ILE A 18 6.06 2.24 -0.83
CA ILE A 18 7.01 1.48 -0.02
C ILE A 18 7.01 1.99 1.43
N LYS A 19 6.94 3.31 1.67
CA LYS A 19 6.85 3.88 3.03
C LYS A 19 5.53 3.52 3.71
N ILE A 20 4.40 3.54 2.98
CA ILE A 20 3.09 3.15 3.52
C ILE A 20 3.08 1.64 3.81
N ALA A 21 3.55 0.81 2.89
CA ALA A 21 3.68 -0.64 3.07
C ALA A 21 4.59 -0.98 4.24
N ASN A 22 5.76 -0.33 4.36
CA ASN A 22 6.66 -0.52 5.50
C ASN A 22 6.07 0.01 6.81
N LYS A 23 5.26 1.08 6.79
CA LYS A 23 4.58 1.59 7.99
C LYS A 23 3.47 0.64 8.46
N ILE A 24 2.76 0.00 7.53
CA ILE A 24 1.78 -1.06 7.83
C ILE A 24 2.50 -2.31 8.36
N LEU A 25 3.62 -2.72 7.73
CA LEU A 25 4.40 -3.88 8.13
C LEU A 25 5.10 -3.68 9.49
N THR A 26 5.56 -2.46 9.80
CA THR A 26 6.14 -2.10 11.11
C THR A 26 5.08 -1.93 12.18
N SER A 27 3.87 -1.44 11.84
CA SER A 27 2.71 -1.45 12.74
C SER A 27 2.26 -2.88 13.07
N ALA A 28 2.34 -3.82 12.13
CA ALA A 28 2.06 -5.24 12.37
C ALA A 28 3.17 -5.95 13.17
N LYS A 29 4.43 -5.49 13.07
CA LYS A 29 5.56 -6.00 13.86
C LYS A 29 5.73 -5.34 15.23
N GLY A 30 5.07 -4.20 15.48
CA GLY A 30 5.10 -3.47 16.75
C GLY A 30 4.41 -4.18 17.94
N GLY A 31 3.77 -5.32 17.70
CA GLY A 31 3.20 -6.20 18.73
C GLY A 31 4.01 -7.48 19.01
N GLN A 32 5.22 -7.62 18.45
CA GLN A 32 6.11 -8.73 18.78
C GLN A 32 7.29 -8.24 19.62
N THR A 33 7.05 -8.15 20.93
CA THR A 33 8.14 -8.17 21.91
C THR A 33 8.83 -9.55 21.84
N SER A 34 10.14 -9.52 22.09
CA SER A 34 11.14 -10.58 21.91
C SER A 34 10.97 -11.85 22.77
N GLU A 35 9.75 -12.15 23.24
CA GLU A 35 9.45 -13.38 24.00
C GLU A 35 8.74 -14.47 23.19
N VAL A 36 8.15 -14.15 22.02
CA VAL A 36 7.39 -15.15 21.24
C VAL A 36 8.27 -16.05 20.37
N ARG A 37 9.55 -15.70 20.15
CA ARG A 37 10.51 -16.55 19.40
C ARG A 37 11.20 -17.64 20.22
N LYS A 38 10.94 -17.75 21.52
CA LYS A 38 11.43 -18.88 22.35
C LYS A 38 10.42 -20.02 22.50
N ALA A 39 9.19 -19.87 22.00
CA ALA A 39 8.12 -20.85 22.22
C ALA A 39 7.90 -21.86 21.07
N THR A 40 8.69 -21.84 19.99
CA THR A 40 8.48 -22.75 18.83
C THR A 40 9.52 -23.86 18.68
N THR A 41 10.46 -24.02 19.63
CA THR A 41 11.48 -25.10 19.56
C THR A 41 11.58 -25.95 20.82
N LEU A 42 10.46 -26.20 21.52
CA LEU A 42 10.42 -27.18 22.64
C LEU A 42 9.14 -28.03 22.64
N LEU A 43 8.64 -28.41 21.47
CA LEU A 43 7.57 -29.41 21.35
C LEU A 43 7.99 -30.55 20.41
N SER A 44 9.07 -31.24 20.81
CA SER A 44 9.32 -32.64 20.42
C SER A 44 10.41 -33.26 21.29
N VAL A 45 10.08 -33.60 22.54
CA VAL A 45 10.71 -34.74 23.25
C VAL A 45 9.67 -35.42 24.15
N LYS A 46 9.34 -36.65 23.76
CA LYS A 46 8.68 -37.78 24.47
C LYS A 46 8.46 -37.63 25.99
N ARG A 47 7.26 -38.02 26.45
CA ARG A 47 7.06 -39.04 27.53
C ARG A 47 5.62 -39.55 27.59
N SER A 48 5.52 -40.87 27.70
CA SER A 48 4.32 -41.72 27.83
C SER A 48 3.48 -41.41 29.07
N PRO A 49 2.16 -41.76 29.07
CA PRO A 49 1.50 -42.16 30.29
C PRO A 49 0.77 -43.51 30.13
N HIS A 50 1.37 -44.55 30.70
CA HIS A 50 0.61 -45.66 31.29
C HIS A 50 0.95 -45.71 32.78
N GLN A 51 0.16 -45.03 33.60
CA GLN A 51 0.03 -45.32 35.02
C GLN A 51 -1.44 -45.55 35.34
N LYS A 52 -1.72 -46.78 35.78
CA LYS A 52 -3.01 -47.28 36.24
C LYS A 52 -3.49 -46.47 37.46
N PRO A 53 -4.81 -46.37 37.71
CA PRO A 53 -5.31 -45.69 38.90
C PRO A 53 -4.92 -46.44 40.18
N ILE A 54 -4.30 -45.72 41.14
CA ILE A 54 -4.05 -46.21 42.49
C ILE A 54 -5.39 -46.22 43.23
N LYS A 55 -5.95 -47.42 43.44
CA LYS A 55 -7.02 -47.66 44.40
C LYS A 55 -6.45 -47.57 45.81
N MET A 56 -6.88 -46.60 46.62
CA MET A 56 -6.61 -46.59 48.05
C MET A 56 -7.42 -47.71 48.72
N LYS A 57 -6.74 -48.79 49.11
CA LYS A 57 -7.24 -49.77 50.08
C LYS A 57 -7.12 -49.14 51.47
N ARG A 58 -8.25 -48.89 52.14
CA ARG A 58 -8.27 -48.78 53.61
C ARG A 58 -8.47 -50.18 54.17
N GLN A 59 -7.44 -50.66 54.86
CA GLN A 59 -7.45 -51.91 55.59
C GLN A 59 -7.08 -51.59 57.03
N ARG A 60 -7.95 -51.95 57.97
CA ARG A 60 -7.58 -52.28 59.35
C ARG A 60 -8.65 -53.20 59.93
N THR A 61 -8.21 -54.40 60.27
CA THR A 61 -8.86 -55.38 61.14
C THR A 61 -7.90 -55.62 62.30
N ILE A 62 -8.40 -55.83 63.52
CA ILE A 62 -7.99 -56.86 64.51
C ILE A 62 -9.00 -56.83 65.70
N THR A 63 -9.86 -57.86 65.78
CA THR A 63 -9.98 -58.95 66.81
C THR A 63 -9.54 -58.63 68.26
N GLN A 64 -10.11 -59.06 69.40
CA GLN A 64 -11.30 -59.76 69.95
C GLN A 64 -11.23 -59.58 71.49
N MET A 65 -12.33 -59.77 72.24
CA MET A 65 -12.43 -60.67 73.42
C MET A 65 -13.83 -60.58 74.04
N ARG A 66 -14.27 -61.69 74.62
CA ARG A 66 -15.63 -62.05 75.04
C ARG A 66 -15.67 -62.08 76.56
N GLU A 67 -16.76 -61.64 77.21
CA GLU A 67 -17.17 -62.21 78.50
C GLU A 67 -18.65 -61.91 78.81
N LYS A 68 -19.33 -62.91 79.37
CA LYS A 68 -20.70 -62.86 79.90
C LYS A 68 -20.64 -62.48 81.38
N GLY A 69 -21.56 -61.65 81.86
CA GLY A 69 -21.75 -61.44 83.30
C GLY A 69 -23.05 -60.67 83.61
N LYS A 70 -23.88 -61.29 84.44
CA LYS A 70 -25.22 -60.91 84.94
C LYS A 70 -25.32 -59.49 85.54
N THR A 71 -26.52 -58.90 85.46
CA THR A 71 -27.02 -57.83 86.35
C THR A 71 -27.11 -58.30 87.81
N PRO A 72 -26.91 -57.40 88.79
CA PRO A 72 -28.09 -56.88 89.51
C PRO A 72 -28.03 -55.39 89.92
N GLU A 73 -29.24 -54.82 89.90
CA GLU A 73 -29.84 -53.83 90.81
C GLU A 73 -29.07 -52.61 91.36
N LYS A 74 -29.69 -51.45 91.06
CA LYS A 74 -29.91 -50.25 91.89
C LYS A 74 -28.74 -49.78 92.76
N GLN A 75 -28.06 -48.74 92.28
CA GLN A 75 -27.86 -47.53 93.08
C GLN A 75 -28.17 -46.30 92.22
N LEU A 76 -29.08 -45.48 92.73
CA LEU A 76 -29.50 -44.21 92.14
C LEU A 76 -28.46 -43.18 92.61
N SER A 77 -27.31 -43.21 91.95
CA SER A 77 -26.16 -42.34 92.20
C SER A 77 -25.87 -41.59 90.91
N ASP A 78 -25.66 -40.27 90.99
CA ASP A 78 -24.84 -39.34 90.17
C ASP A 78 -24.55 -39.58 88.65
N GLU A 79 -24.62 -40.81 88.15
CA GLU A 79 -24.51 -41.31 86.78
C GLU A 79 -25.58 -40.78 85.82
N GLU A 80 -26.84 -40.61 86.28
CA GLU A 80 -27.93 -40.09 85.43
C GLU A 80 -27.73 -38.61 85.09
N ILE A 81 -27.16 -37.81 86.03
CA ILE A 81 -26.85 -36.39 85.86
C ILE A 81 -25.66 -36.21 84.90
N LEU A 82 -24.62 -37.05 85.02
CA LEU A 82 -23.48 -37.06 84.09
C LEU A 82 -23.89 -37.46 82.65
N SER A 83 -24.83 -38.40 82.50
CA SER A 83 -25.32 -38.86 81.17
C SER A 83 -26.21 -37.85 80.44
N LEU A 84 -26.91 -36.98 81.18
CA LEU A 84 -27.76 -35.92 80.62
C LEU A 84 -26.89 -34.79 80.04
N GLN A 85 -25.85 -34.38 80.77
CA GLN A 85 -24.89 -33.36 80.35
C GLN A 85 -24.09 -33.75 79.08
N GLU A 86 -23.78 -35.04 78.91
CA GLU A 86 -23.07 -35.52 77.71
C GLU A 86 -23.94 -35.46 76.44
N LYS A 87 -25.27 -35.69 76.56
CA LYS A 87 -26.22 -35.56 75.44
C LYS A 87 -26.39 -34.11 75.01
N ASP A 88 -26.47 -33.19 75.97
CA ASP A 88 -26.54 -31.74 75.70
C ASP A 88 -25.25 -31.23 75.05
N PHE A 89 -24.07 -31.71 75.49
CA PHE A 89 -22.80 -31.40 74.85
C PHE A 89 -22.72 -31.93 73.41
N ARG A 90 -23.16 -33.17 73.17
CA ARG A 90 -23.23 -33.75 71.81
C ARG A 90 -24.17 -32.96 70.90
N LEU A 91 -25.32 -32.50 71.42
CA LEU A 91 -26.27 -31.67 70.67
C LEU A 91 -25.67 -30.30 70.33
N LEU A 92 -24.93 -29.69 71.26
CA LEU A 92 -24.21 -28.43 71.04
C LEU A 92 -23.15 -28.60 69.93
N MET A 93 -22.34 -29.66 70.01
CA MET A 93 -21.35 -29.98 68.97
C MET A 93 -21.98 -30.23 67.60
N TRP A 94 -23.13 -30.90 67.56
CA TRP A 94 -23.87 -31.13 66.31
C TRP A 94 -24.35 -29.82 65.67
N LYS A 95 -24.95 -28.91 66.46
CA LYS A 95 -25.36 -27.58 65.96
C LYS A 95 -24.17 -26.79 65.43
N MET A 96 -23.05 -26.78 66.16
CA MET A 96 -21.83 -26.12 65.71
C MET A 96 -21.29 -26.70 64.39
N MET A 97 -21.27 -28.04 64.25
CA MET A 97 -20.85 -28.69 63.02
C MET A 97 -21.79 -28.36 61.85
N GLN A 98 -23.10 -28.31 62.11
CA GLN A 98 -24.10 -27.99 61.09
C GLN A 98 -23.97 -26.53 60.63
N ASP A 99 -23.82 -25.58 61.55
CA ASP A 99 -23.59 -24.17 61.20
C ASP A 99 -22.31 -23.98 60.38
N ILE A 100 -21.24 -24.70 60.74
CA ILE A 100 -19.99 -24.71 59.95
C ILE A 100 -20.23 -25.28 58.56
N GLY A 101 -20.95 -26.41 58.46
CA GLY A 101 -21.32 -27.04 57.18
C GLY A 101 -22.10 -26.09 56.28
N ASN A 102 -23.19 -25.50 56.80
CA ASN A 102 -24.03 -24.55 56.08
C ASN A 102 -23.24 -23.31 55.62
N LYS A 103 -22.34 -22.80 56.47
CA LYS A 103 -21.48 -21.65 56.12
C LYS A 103 -20.46 -21.99 55.03
N LEU A 104 -19.95 -23.22 55.00
CA LEU A 104 -19.06 -23.70 53.94
C LEU A 104 -19.82 -23.91 52.63
N GLU A 105 -21.02 -24.49 52.69
CA GLU A 105 -21.88 -24.74 51.53
C GLU A 105 -22.29 -23.41 50.87
N ALA A 106 -22.74 -22.42 51.64
CA ALA A 106 -23.05 -21.08 51.12
C ALA A 106 -21.84 -20.39 50.45
N LYS A 107 -20.62 -20.60 50.99
CA LYS A 107 -19.40 -20.10 50.35
C LYS A 107 -19.10 -20.84 49.04
N MET A 108 -19.32 -22.15 49.01
CA MET A 108 -19.12 -22.98 47.82
C MET A 108 -20.11 -22.60 46.71
N ASP A 109 -21.38 -22.40 47.03
CA ASP A 109 -22.41 -21.95 46.08
C ASP A 109 -22.09 -20.57 45.50
N ASN A 110 -21.61 -19.64 46.34
CA ASN A 110 -21.18 -18.31 45.88
C ASN A 110 -19.99 -18.43 44.92
N LEU A 111 -18.97 -19.22 45.26
CA LEU A 111 -17.82 -19.48 44.39
C LEU A 111 -18.23 -20.14 43.06
N GLN A 112 -19.15 -21.10 43.11
CA GLN A 112 -19.67 -21.74 41.91
C GLN A 112 -20.46 -20.75 41.04
N GLY A 113 -21.28 -19.91 41.65
CA GLY A 113 -22.04 -18.87 40.96
C GLY A 113 -21.13 -17.83 40.29
N THR A 114 -20.09 -17.36 40.98
CA THR A 114 -19.11 -16.42 40.41
C THR A 114 -18.31 -17.06 39.28
N LEU A 115 -17.84 -18.30 39.44
CA LEU A 115 -17.13 -19.03 38.39
C LEU A 115 -17.99 -19.22 37.14
N THR A 116 -19.27 -19.57 37.32
CA THR A 116 -20.21 -19.77 36.20
C THR A 116 -20.42 -18.48 35.40
N LYS A 117 -20.59 -17.34 36.09
CA LYS A 117 -20.71 -16.03 35.44
C LYS A 117 -19.45 -15.68 34.63
N VAL A 118 -18.27 -15.84 35.23
CA VAL A 118 -16.99 -15.57 34.55
C VAL A 118 -16.83 -16.45 33.30
N ILE A 119 -17.20 -17.73 33.36
CA ILE A 119 -17.15 -18.62 32.19
C ILE A 119 -18.10 -18.16 31.08
N GLN A 120 -19.31 -17.73 31.43
CA GLN A 120 -20.28 -17.20 30.46
C GLN A 120 -19.77 -15.92 29.79
N ASP A 121 -19.22 -14.99 30.57
CA ASP A 121 -18.66 -13.74 30.06
C ASP A 121 -17.47 -13.98 29.11
N ILE A 122 -16.58 -14.93 29.45
CA ILE A 122 -15.45 -15.32 28.58
C ILE A 122 -15.96 -15.91 27.27
N LYS A 123 -16.97 -16.80 27.33
CA LYS A 123 -17.56 -17.40 26.12
C LYS A 123 -18.18 -16.35 25.21
N LEU A 124 -18.92 -15.38 25.78
CA LEU A 124 -19.51 -14.29 25.01
C LEU A 124 -18.44 -13.48 24.27
N LYS A 125 -17.39 -13.05 25.00
CA LYS A 125 -16.26 -12.31 24.41
C LYS A 125 -15.50 -13.09 23.35
N GLN A 126 -15.38 -14.41 23.52
CA GLN A 126 -14.75 -15.27 22.50
C GLN A 126 -15.56 -15.29 21.21
N GLU A 127 -16.89 -15.32 21.29
CA GLU A 127 -17.77 -15.30 20.11
C GLU A 127 -17.73 -13.94 19.40
N GLU A 128 -17.80 -12.83 20.13
CA GLU A 128 -17.64 -11.48 19.57
C GLU A 128 -16.32 -11.31 18.81
N MET A 129 -15.23 -11.79 19.41
CA MET A 129 -13.91 -11.78 18.78
C MET A 129 -13.88 -12.64 17.51
N ARG A 130 -14.51 -13.82 17.52
CA ARG A 130 -14.58 -14.71 16.35
C ARG A 130 -15.34 -14.07 15.19
N ASN A 131 -16.44 -13.38 15.47
CA ASN A 131 -17.21 -12.66 14.46
C ASN A 131 -16.39 -11.52 13.86
N THR A 132 -15.75 -10.71 14.70
CA THR A 132 -14.89 -9.61 14.26
C THR A 132 -13.73 -10.10 13.37
N ILE A 133 -13.07 -11.21 13.74
CA ILE A 133 -12.00 -11.82 12.93
C ILE A 133 -12.53 -12.24 11.55
N THR A 134 -13.75 -12.78 11.51
CA THR A 134 -14.37 -13.25 10.26
C THR A 134 -14.69 -12.07 9.33
N GLU A 135 -15.22 -10.97 9.88
CA GLU A 135 -15.46 -9.73 9.11
C GLU A 135 -14.17 -9.13 8.55
N ILE A 136 -13.11 -9.09 9.35
CA ILE A 136 -11.78 -8.64 8.92
C ILE A 136 -11.26 -9.52 7.79
N LYS A 137 -11.38 -10.84 7.91
CA LYS A 137 -10.94 -11.79 6.87
C LYS A 137 -11.66 -11.53 5.54
N ASN A 138 -12.98 -11.40 5.57
CA ASN A 138 -13.77 -11.15 4.36
C ASN A 138 -13.43 -9.80 3.72
N SER A 139 -13.22 -8.77 4.54
CA SER A 139 -12.80 -7.44 4.08
C SER A 139 -11.42 -7.47 3.42
N LEU A 140 -10.49 -8.26 3.98
CA LEU A 140 -9.14 -8.45 3.43
C LEU A 140 -9.19 -9.18 2.09
N GLU A 141 -10.01 -10.21 1.96
CA GLU A 141 -10.18 -10.95 0.71
C GLU A 141 -10.76 -10.05 -0.39
N ALA A 142 -11.80 -9.27 -0.08
CA ALA A 142 -12.36 -8.29 -1.00
C ALA A 142 -11.34 -7.21 -1.41
N ALA A 143 -10.50 -6.76 -0.48
CA ALA A 143 -9.42 -5.81 -0.79
C ALA A 143 -8.38 -6.42 -1.73
N ASN A 144 -7.98 -7.68 -1.51
CA ASN A 144 -7.03 -8.38 -2.37
C ASN A 144 -7.55 -8.54 -3.80
N SER A 145 -8.83 -8.91 -3.99
CA SER A 145 -9.43 -8.99 -5.33
C SER A 145 -9.37 -7.65 -6.07
N ARG A 146 -9.65 -6.53 -5.37
CA ARG A 146 -9.56 -5.19 -5.95
C ARG A 146 -8.13 -4.79 -6.30
N ILE A 147 -7.14 -5.26 -5.54
CA ILE A 147 -5.71 -5.02 -5.85
C ILE A 147 -5.33 -5.75 -7.13
N TYR A 148 -5.67 -7.03 -7.26
CA TYR A 148 -5.38 -7.79 -8.49
C TYR A 148 -6.03 -7.15 -9.73
N GLU A 149 -7.29 -6.70 -9.61
CA GLU A 149 -7.95 -5.97 -10.70
C GLU A 149 -7.21 -4.66 -11.05
N ALA A 150 -6.74 -3.93 -10.04
CA ALA A 150 -5.99 -2.70 -10.26
C ALA A 150 -4.61 -2.97 -10.90
N GLU A 151 -3.93 -4.06 -10.51
CA GLU A 151 -2.66 -4.48 -11.10
C GLU A 151 -2.81 -4.79 -12.59
N GLU A 152 -3.81 -5.58 -12.97
CA GLU A 152 -4.08 -5.88 -14.39
C GLU A 152 -4.38 -4.61 -15.21
N ARG A 153 -5.18 -3.70 -14.64
CA ARG A 153 -5.47 -2.40 -15.30
C ARG A 153 -4.22 -1.53 -15.44
N ILE A 154 -3.29 -1.59 -14.49
CA ILE A 154 -2.02 -0.86 -14.59
C ILE A 154 -1.18 -1.45 -15.72
N SER A 155 -1.06 -2.78 -15.80
CA SER A 155 -0.32 -3.44 -16.88
C SER A 155 -0.89 -3.10 -18.26
N GLU A 156 -2.21 -3.09 -18.45
CA GLU A 156 -2.83 -2.68 -19.71
C GLU A 156 -2.47 -1.22 -20.08
N VAL A 157 -2.47 -0.32 -19.10
CA VAL A 157 -2.10 1.09 -19.31
C VAL A 157 -0.62 1.24 -19.65
N GLU A 158 0.26 0.47 -19.02
CA GLU A 158 1.69 0.46 -19.31
C GLU A 158 1.98 0.04 -20.75
N ASP A 159 1.32 -1.03 -21.22
CA ASP A 159 1.45 -1.50 -22.60
C ASP A 159 0.99 -0.44 -23.61
N ARG A 160 -0.17 0.18 -23.37
CA ARG A 160 -0.69 1.26 -24.21
C ARG A 160 0.23 2.48 -24.23
N LEU A 161 0.88 2.80 -23.11
CA LEU A 161 1.84 3.91 -23.03
C LEU A 161 3.08 3.63 -23.90
N MET A 162 3.56 2.39 -23.92
CA MET A 162 4.67 1.98 -24.78
C MET A 162 4.35 2.15 -26.26
N GLU A 163 3.14 1.75 -26.70
CA GLU A 163 2.69 1.96 -28.08
C GLU A 163 2.64 3.45 -28.47
N ILE A 164 2.12 4.30 -27.57
CA ILE A 164 2.03 5.76 -27.79
C ILE A 164 3.43 6.35 -27.94
N MET A 165 4.37 5.97 -27.07
CA MET A 165 5.74 6.48 -27.09
C MET A 165 6.46 6.09 -28.39
N ASP A 166 6.27 4.87 -28.89
CA ASP A 166 6.84 4.43 -30.15
C ASP A 166 6.22 5.17 -31.35
N ALA A 167 4.90 5.40 -31.33
CA ALA A 167 4.21 6.18 -32.35
C ALA A 167 4.68 7.64 -32.37
N GLU A 168 4.90 8.24 -31.21
CA GLU A 168 5.42 9.59 -31.06
C GLU A 168 6.86 9.70 -31.58
N ARG A 169 7.73 8.74 -31.25
CA ARG A 169 9.09 8.68 -31.79
C ARG A 169 9.09 8.59 -33.31
N LYS A 170 8.15 7.85 -33.90
CA LYS A 170 8.00 7.76 -35.37
C LYS A 170 7.50 9.07 -35.97
N ARG A 171 6.56 9.76 -35.31
CA ARG A 171 6.06 11.08 -35.73
C ARG A 171 7.18 12.11 -35.71
N GLU A 172 7.97 12.13 -34.65
CA GLU A 172 9.10 13.04 -34.48
C GLU A 172 10.13 12.90 -35.61
N LYS A 173 10.52 11.66 -35.95
CA LYS A 173 11.41 11.40 -37.08
C LYS A 173 10.88 11.97 -38.40
N ARG A 174 9.57 11.82 -38.66
CA ARG A 174 8.93 12.35 -39.87
C ARG A 174 8.92 13.87 -39.88
N LEU A 175 8.64 14.51 -38.74
CA LEU A 175 8.66 15.97 -38.62
C LEU A 175 10.06 16.51 -38.87
N LYS A 176 11.09 15.88 -38.30
CA LYS A 176 12.48 16.28 -38.52
C LYS A 176 12.88 16.18 -40.01
N THR A 177 12.53 15.08 -40.67
CA THR A 177 12.79 14.93 -42.12
C THR A 177 12.02 15.98 -42.93
N ASN A 178 10.76 16.23 -42.60
CA ASN A 178 9.97 17.25 -43.30
C ASN A 178 10.56 18.66 -43.11
N GLU A 179 11.03 18.99 -41.91
CA GLU A 179 11.72 20.26 -41.63
C GLU A 179 13.00 20.39 -42.46
N GLU A 180 13.80 19.32 -42.53
CA GLU A 180 15.01 19.26 -43.36
C GLU A 180 14.67 19.47 -44.85
N SER A 181 13.64 18.79 -45.36
CA SER A 181 13.18 18.95 -46.75
C SER A 181 12.63 20.35 -47.03
N LEU A 182 11.90 20.96 -46.09
CA LEU A 182 11.40 22.33 -46.24
C LEU A 182 12.53 23.35 -46.26
N ARG A 183 13.57 23.16 -45.44
CA ARG A 183 14.77 23.99 -45.46
C ARG A 183 15.47 23.90 -46.82
N GLU A 184 15.66 22.68 -47.34
CA GLU A 184 16.27 22.48 -48.65
C GLU A 184 15.45 23.12 -49.78
N LEU A 185 14.13 22.95 -49.78
CA LEU A 185 13.25 23.61 -50.75
C LEU A 185 13.33 25.14 -50.65
N TRP A 186 13.37 25.69 -49.43
CA TRP A 186 13.48 27.13 -49.21
C TRP A 186 14.83 27.68 -49.67
N ASP A 187 15.92 26.95 -49.43
CA ASP A 187 17.25 27.31 -49.90
C ASP A 187 17.34 27.23 -51.44
N ASN A 188 16.70 26.23 -52.05
CA ASN A 188 16.58 26.10 -53.51
C ASN A 188 15.76 27.23 -54.14
N VAL A 189 14.66 27.68 -53.51
CA VAL A 189 13.91 28.84 -54.01
C VAL A 189 14.71 30.13 -53.86
N LYS A 190 15.50 30.26 -52.80
CA LYS A 190 16.34 31.44 -52.58
C LYS A 190 17.56 31.51 -53.46
N CYS A 191 18.11 30.39 -53.93
CA CYS A 191 19.38 30.39 -54.67
C CYS A 191 19.30 31.13 -56.01
N THR A 192 18.09 31.26 -56.58
CA THR A 192 17.83 32.03 -57.79
C THR A 192 17.53 33.51 -57.53
N ASN A 193 17.25 33.87 -56.28
CA ASN A 193 16.80 35.22 -55.93
C ASN A 193 17.99 36.15 -55.69
N ILE A 194 17.97 37.32 -56.31
CA ILE A 194 18.99 38.37 -56.15
C ILE A 194 18.44 39.48 -55.25
N HIS A 195 19.19 39.82 -54.20
CA HIS A 195 18.84 40.90 -53.28
C HIS A 195 19.60 42.18 -53.65
N ILE A 196 18.88 43.18 -54.15
CA ILE A 196 19.44 44.51 -54.42
C ILE A 196 19.15 45.42 -53.23
N ILE A 197 20.21 45.96 -52.62
CA ILE A 197 20.14 46.84 -51.45
C ILE A 197 20.67 48.22 -51.84
N GLY A 198 20.12 49.27 -51.25
CA GLY A 198 20.61 50.65 -51.44
C GLY A 198 19.84 51.47 -52.47
N VAL A 199 18.88 50.87 -53.17
CA VAL A 199 17.98 51.60 -54.09
C VAL A 199 17.09 52.56 -53.28
N PRO A 200 17.01 53.87 -53.59
CA PRO A 200 16.09 54.82 -52.96
C PRO A 200 14.62 54.37 -53.01
N GLU A 201 13.81 54.74 -52.00
CA GLU A 201 12.37 54.45 -52.02
C GLU A 201 11.65 55.34 -53.05
N GLY A 202 10.89 54.73 -53.98
CA GLY A 202 10.05 55.45 -54.94
C GLY A 202 10.57 55.43 -56.38
N GLU A 203 11.86 55.17 -56.58
CA GLU A 203 12.49 55.04 -57.91
C GLU A 203 11.82 53.95 -58.76
N GLU A 204 11.41 52.86 -58.12
CA GLU A 204 10.73 51.74 -58.78
C GLU A 204 9.38 52.11 -59.40
N ARG A 205 8.75 53.21 -58.98
CA ARG A 205 7.45 53.66 -59.50
C ARG A 205 7.56 54.32 -60.87
N GLU A 206 8.71 54.91 -61.17
CA GLU A 206 8.94 55.67 -62.39
C GLU A 206 9.57 54.81 -63.48
N THR A 207 10.55 53.98 -63.11
CA THR A 207 11.35 53.18 -64.06
C THR A 207 10.97 51.71 -64.08
N GLY A 208 10.33 51.20 -63.02
CA GLY A 208 10.04 49.78 -62.85
C GLY A 208 11.23 49.00 -62.28
N THR A 209 10.95 48.02 -61.41
CA THR A 209 11.96 47.26 -60.67
C THR A 209 12.91 46.46 -61.57
N GLU A 210 12.41 45.93 -62.69
CA GLU A 210 13.23 45.21 -63.69
C GLU A 210 14.21 46.13 -64.42
N LYS A 211 13.78 47.36 -64.73
CA LYS A 211 14.61 48.33 -65.43
C LYS A 211 15.76 48.81 -64.55
N ILE A 212 15.50 49.05 -63.26
CA ILE A 212 16.53 49.36 -62.26
C ILE A 212 17.59 48.25 -62.24
N PHE A 213 17.17 46.98 -62.25
CA PHE A 213 18.13 45.86 -62.30
C PHE A 213 18.96 45.86 -63.59
N GLN A 214 18.34 46.09 -64.75
CA GLN A 214 19.07 46.17 -66.04
C GLN A 214 20.08 47.33 -66.07
N GLU A 215 19.72 48.49 -65.53
CA GLU A 215 20.61 49.66 -65.41
C GLU A 215 21.82 49.33 -64.51
N ILE A 216 21.59 48.71 -63.34
CA ILE A 216 22.65 48.28 -62.42
C ILE A 216 23.61 47.28 -63.10
N ILE A 217 23.08 46.30 -63.83
CA ILE A 217 23.91 45.31 -64.55
C ILE A 217 24.70 45.97 -65.68
N ALA A 218 24.10 46.87 -66.47
CA ALA A 218 24.79 47.55 -67.57
C ALA A 218 25.92 48.46 -67.06
N GLU A 219 25.71 49.12 -65.92
CA GLU A 219 26.71 50.00 -65.29
C GLU A 219 27.88 49.20 -64.68
N ASN A 220 27.60 48.11 -63.96
CA ASN A 220 28.63 47.37 -63.22
C ASN A 220 29.26 46.23 -64.05
N PHE A 221 28.53 45.64 -64.99
CA PHE A 221 28.94 44.50 -65.80
C PHE A 221 28.68 44.75 -67.30
N PRO A 222 29.40 45.70 -67.93
CA PRO A 222 29.16 46.11 -69.32
C PRO A 222 29.35 45.00 -70.36
N HIS A 223 30.04 43.91 -69.98
CA HIS A 223 30.22 42.73 -70.83
C HIS A 223 29.02 41.75 -70.79
N MET A 224 28.15 41.83 -69.78
CA MET A 224 26.95 40.98 -69.67
C MET A 224 25.72 41.59 -70.39
N GLY A 225 25.69 42.91 -70.60
CA GLY A 225 24.54 43.61 -71.20
C GLY A 225 24.34 43.40 -72.71
N LYS A 226 25.15 42.57 -73.37
CA LYS A 226 25.03 42.27 -74.82
C LYS A 226 24.31 40.96 -75.11
N ASP A 227 24.25 40.05 -74.14
CA ASP A 227 23.54 38.78 -74.26
C ASP A 227 22.13 38.93 -73.67
N PRO A 228 21.10 38.27 -74.23
CA PRO A 228 19.76 38.32 -73.67
C PRO A 228 19.78 37.72 -72.26
N LEU A 229 19.52 38.54 -71.24
CA LEU A 229 19.37 38.10 -69.86
C LEU A 229 18.26 37.04 -69.76
N THR A 230 18.42 36.07 -68.86
CA THR A 230 17.35 35.13 -68.54
C THR A 230 16.09 35.91 -68.14
N PRO A 231 14.89 35.50 -68.58
CA PRO A 231 13.66 36.21 -68.25
C PRO A 231 13.50 36.34 -66.73
N ILE A 232 13.29 37.57 -66.25
CA ILE A 232 12.95 37.84 -64.85
C ILE A 232 11.54 37.33 -64.63
N GLN A 233 11.35 36.48 -63.62
CA GLN A 233 10.03 35.92 -63.30
C GLN A 233 9.21 36.87 -62.43
N GLU A 234 9.82 37.49 -61.43
CA GLU A 234 9.17 38.45 -60.54
C GLU A 234 10.21 39.42 -59.97
N ALA A 235 9.96 40.72 -60.10
CA ALA A 235 10.80 41.76 -59.52
C ALA A 235 9.94 42.63 -58.60
N GLN A 236 10.24 42.62 -57.31
CA GLN A 236 9.45 43.38 -56.36
C GLN A 236 10.21 43.83 -55.13
N ARG A 237 9.66 44.86 -54.49
CA ARG A 237 10.21 45.41 -53.25
C ARG A 237 9.65 44.69 -52.04
N VAL A 238 10.54 44.14 -51.20
CA VAL A 238 10.15 43.27 -50.08
C VAL A 238 10.65 43.84 -48.76
N PRO A 239 9.82 43.92 -47.70
CA PRO A 239 8.39 43.61 -47.65
C PRO A 239 7.54 44.63 -48.43
N TYR A 240 6.39 44.23 -48.96
CA TYR A 240 5.50 45.10 -49.76
C TYR A 240 5.08 46.40 -49.04
N LYS A 241 4.93 46.37 -47.72
CA LYS A 241 4.55 47.53 -46.91
C LYS A 241 5.78 48.21 -46.29
N ILE A 242 5.82 49.54 -46.41
CA ILE A 242 6.82 50.38 -45.73
C ILE A 242 6.54 50.34 -44.22
N ASN A 243 7.58 50.11 -43.42
CA ASN A 243 7.50 50.21 -41.97
C ASN A 243 8.10 51.56 -41.53
N PRO A 244 7.31 52.52 -41.03
CA PRO A 244 7.80 53.85 -40.67
C PRO A 244 8.79 53.84 -39.48
N ARG A 245 8.93 52.72 -38.76
CA ARG A 245 9.91 52.55 -37.68
C ARG A 245 11.27 52.06 -38.17
N ARG A 246 11.41 51.70 -39.46
CA ARG A 246 12.67 51.25 -40.06
C ARG A 246 13.18 52.34 -41.00
N ASN A 247 14.39 52.83 -40.72
CA ASN A 247 15.04 53.85 -41.55
C ASN A 247 15.90 53.22 -42.67
N THR A 248 15.96 51.90 -42.75
CA THR A 248 16.68 51.16 -43.79
C THR A 248 15.83 51.02 -45.05
N LEU A 249 16.43 51.30 -46.21
CA LEU A 249 15.79 51.09 -47.51
C LEU A 249 15.40 49.62 -47.69
N ARG A 250 14.19 49.37 -48.19
CA ARG A 250 13.70 48.01 -48.44
C ARG A 250 14.45 47.38 -49.61
N PRO A 251 14.95 46.14 -49.47
CA PRO A 251 15.59 45.44 -50.57
C PRO A 251 14.58 45.16 -51.69
N ILE A 252 15.11 45.11 -52.90
CA ILE A 252 14.42 44.59 -54.07
C ILE A 252 14.84 43.14 -54.24
N LEU A 253 13.85 42.27 -54.44
CA LEU A 253 14.02 40.87 -54.77
C LEU A 253 13.75 40.71 -56.27
N ILE A 254 14.74 40.21 -57.01
CA ILE A 254 14.66 39.81 -58.42
C ILE A 254 14.80 38.30 -58.50
#